data_AF-A0A371FJ46-F1
#
_entry.id   AF-A0A371FJ46-F1
#
_cell.length_a   1.000
_cell.length_b   1.000
_cell.length_c   1.000
_cell.angle_alpha   90.00
_cell.angle_beta   90.00
_cell.angle_gamma   90.00
#
_symmetry.space_group_name_H-M   'P 1'
#
loop_
_entity.id
_entity.type
_entity.pdbx_description
1 polymer ?
#
loop_
_entity_poly.entity_id
_entity_poly.type
_entity_poly.pdbx_seq_one_letter_code
_entity_poly.pdbx_strand_id
1 'polypeptide(L)'
;MIVREDGEVASDNSHRKTSTSSELKSRSDDSHVEEDLLMVRRLRGSQMIEEAKTQRENIFHFRCHILGMTTLLKEFKDVFPKDIPLGLPPLRSIKDLIDLSLGAILPNKVINKTNPKEGKEIQKQGGKLLEKG
;
A
#
# COMPACT_ATOMS: atom_id res chain seq x y z
N MET A 1 35.91 -6.21 -48.51
CA MET A 1 35.50 -4.79 -48.61
C MET A 1 36.69 -3.94 -48.23
N ILE A 2 37.28 -3.23 -49.20
CA ILE A 2 38.42 -2.33 -48.98
C ILE A 2 37.99 -0.98 -49.53
N VAL A 3 38.05 0.07 -48.73
CA VAL A 3 37.71 1.43 -49.15
C VAL A 3 38.97 2.09 -49.68
N ARG A 4 38.87 2.78 -50.83
CA ARG A 4 39.95 3.58 -51.42
C ARG A 4 39.68 5.06 -51.17
N GLU A 5 40.74 5.87 -51.24
CA GLU A 5 40.76 7.25 -50.74
C GLU A 5 39.95 8.25 -51.59
N ASP A 6 39.47 7.80 -52.75
CA ASP A 6 38.53 8.47 -53.65
C ASP A 6 37.03 8.21 -53.32
N GLY A 7 36.74 7.42 -52.28
CA GLY A 7 35.42 7.39 -51.63
C GLY A 7 34.39 6.43 -52.24
N GLU A 8 34.69 5.72 -53.33
CA GLU A 8 33.84 4.64 -53.85
C GLU A 8 34.27 3.26 -53.33
N VAL A 9 33.28 2.38 -53.11
CA VAL A 9 33.51 1.02 -52.58
C VAL A 9 33.38 -0.03 -53.69
N ALA A 10 34.53 -0.56 -54.10
CA ALA A 10 34.61 -1.71 -55.00
C ALA A 10 34.99 -2.99 -54.23
N SER A 11 34.37 -4.12 -54.57
CA SER A 11 34.76 -5.45 -54.10
C SER A 11 34.68 -6.41 -55.29
N ASP A 12 35.78 -7.11 -55.58
CA ASP A 12 36.01 -7.82 -56.84
C ASP A 12 36.26 -9.33 -56.64
N ASN A 13 35.92 -10.12 -57.68
CA ASN A 13 36.20 -11.55 -57.97
C ASN A 13 35.82 -12.62 -56.91
N SER A 14 34.86 -13.53 -57.15
CA SER A 14 34.74 -14.66 -58.11
C SER A 14 35.33 -15.99 -57.54
N HIS A 15 34.94 -17.23 -57.92
CA HIS A 15 34.63 -17.81 -59.23
C HIS A 15 33.51 -18.90 -59.20
N ARG A 16 32.93 -19.24 -60.37
CA ARG A 16 32.00 -20.37 -60.59
C ARG A 16 32.62 -21.75 -60.31
N LYS A 17 31.88 -22.64 -59.62
CA LYS A 17 31.62 -24.10 -59.89
C LYS A 17 30.45 -24.56 -58.98
N THR A 18 29.63 -25.60 -59.23
CA THR A 18 29.06 -26.27 -60.43
C THR A 18 27.81 -27.06 -59.96
N SER A 19 26.77 -27.24 -60.79
CA SER A 19 25.55 -28.00 -60.43
C SER A 19 25.79 -29.49 -60.16
N THR A 20 25.03 -30.12 -59.24
CA THR A 20 24.23 -31.38 -59.41
C THR A 20 23.48 -31.73 -58.10
N SER A 21 22.33 -32.41 -58.23
CA SER A 21 21.32 -32.76 -57.20
C SER A 21 21.73 -33.81 -56.14
N SER A 22 21.18 -33.69 -54.91
CA SER A 22 20.50 -34.80 -54.21
C SER A 22 19.74 -34.36 -52.93
N GLU A 23 18.63 -35.02 -52.63
CA GLU A 23 17.78 -34.81 -51.43
C GLU A 23 18.13 -35.82 -50.30
N LEU A 24 18.14 -35.36 -49.03
CA LEU A 24 17.78 -36.07 -47.77
C LEU A 24 18.47 -37.44 -47.44
N LYS A 25 18.76 -37.88 -46.20
CA LYS A 25 18.34 -37.48 -44.84
C LYS A 25 19.21 -38.18 -43.76
N SER A 26 19.15 -37.67 -42.52
CA SER A 26 19.42 -38.39 -41.24
C SER A 26 20.91 -38.67 -40.89
N ARG A 27 21.35 -38.78 -39.63
CA ARG A 27 20.69 -38.68 -38.31
C ARG A 27 21.74 -38.28 -37.24
N SER A 28 21.41 -37.38 -36.32
CA SER A 28 22.09 -37.25 -35.02
C SER A 28 21.07 -36.70 -34.03
N ASP A 29 21.01 -37.25 -32.82
CA ASP A 29 19.81 -37.17 -31.97
C ASP A 29 19.69 -35.82 -31.23
N ASP A 30 18.83 -34.95 -31.76
CA ASP A 30 18.49 -33.61 -31.24
C ASP A 30 17.37 -33.64 -30.18
N SER A 31 17.33 -34.69 -29.35
CA SER A 31 16.24 -34.92 -28.38
C SER A 31 16.59 -34.52 -26.95
N HIS A 32 17.87 -34.43 -26.59
CA HIS A 32 18.28 -34.25 -25.20
C HIS A 32 18.17 -32.80 -24.67
N VAL A 33 18.32 -31.79 -25.53
CA VAL A 33 18.23 -30.38 -25.08
C VAL A 33 16.78 -29.93 -24.85
N GLU A 34 15.81 -30.51 -25.57
CA GLU A 34 14.41 -30.09 -25.49
C GLU A 34 13.71 -30.67 -24.25
N GLU A 35 14.06 -31.90 -23.83
CA GLU A 35 13.57 -32.49 -22.57
C GLU A 35 14.05 -31.67 -21.35
N ASP A 36 15.34 -31.31 -21.29
CA ASP A 36 15.88 -30.44 -20.24
C ASP A 36 15.24 -29.05 -20.26
N LEU A 37 15.06 -28.45 -21.45
CA LEU A 37 14.39 -27.15 -21.59
C LEU A 37 12.91 -27.18 -21.15
N LEU A 38 12.22 -28.31 -21.35
CA LEU A 38 10.86 -28.55 -20.88
C LEU A 38 10.82 -28.78 -19.36
N MET A 39 11.78 -29.52 -18.79
CA MET A 39 11.93 -29.70 -17.34
C MET A 39 12.20 -28.37 -16.64
N VAL A 40 13.08 -27.53 -17.18
CA VAL A 40 13.33 -26.16 -16.70
C VAL A 40 12.09 -25.27 -16.81
N ARG A 41 11.34 -25.35 -17.92
CA ARG A 41 10.05 -24.64 -18.07
C ARG A 41 9.02 -25.10 -17.03
N ARG A 42 8.96 -26.40 -16.72
CA ARG A 42 8.04 -26.99 -15.74
C ARG A 42 8.40 -26.59 -14.31
N LEU A 43 9.68 -26.63 -13.95
CA LEU A 43 10.20 -26.24 -12.63
C LEU A 43 9.99 -24.74 -12.37
N ARG A 44 10.35 -23.88 -13.33
CA ARG A 44 10.07 -22.44 -13.26
C ARG A 44 8.57 -22.13 -13.24
N GLY A 45 7.76 -22.94 -13.93
CA GLY A 45 6.30 -22.88 -13.88
C GLY A 45 5.74 -23.14 -12.48
N SER A 46 6.24 -24.16 -11.77
CA SER A 46 5.87 -24.42 -10.38
C SER A 46 6.31 -23.31 -9.42
N GLN A 47 7.50 -22.71 -9.64
CA GLN A 47 7.96 -21.57 -8.84
C GLN A 47 7.08 -20.32 -9.04
N MET A 48 6.72 -20.01 -10.29
CA MET A 48 5.73 -18.97 -10.62
C MET A 48 4.34 -19.26 -10.03
N ILE A 49 3.94 -20.53 -9.89
CA ILE A 49 2.66 -20.93 -9.30
C ILE A 49 2.66 -20.73 -7.77
N GLU A 50 3.73 -21.11 -7.06
CA GLU A 50 3.82 -20.87 -5.62
C GLU A 50 3.91 -19.37 -5.30
N GLU A 51 4.71 -18.59 -6.03
CA GLU A 51 4.76 -17.14 -5.90
C GLU A 51 3.40 -16.48 -6.22
N ALA A 52 2.69 -16.94 -7.26
CA ALA A 52 1.33 -16.46 -7.57
C ALA A 52 0.25 -16.96 -6.60
N LYS A 53 0.50 -18.01 -5.81
CA LYS A 53 -0.32 -18.41 -4.66
C LYS A 53 -0.02 -17.49 -3.47
N THR A 54 1.24 -17.27 -3.11
CA THR A 54 1.60 -16.35 -2.01
C THR A 54 1.13 -14.93 -2.30
N GLN A 55 1.23 -14.45 -3.54
CA GLN A 55 0.68 -13.16 -3.94
C GLN A 55 -0.84 -13.11 -3.79
N ARG A 56 -1.58 -14.13 -4.26
CA ARG A 56 -3.04 -14.20 -4.08
C ARG A 56 -3.44 -14.27 -2.62
N GLU A 57 -2.71 -15.01 -1.82
CA GLU A 57 -2.95 -15.16 -0.39
C GLU A 57 -2.61 -13.87 0.38
N ASN A 58 -1.47 -13.22 0.09
CA ASN A 58 -1.13 -11.90 0.63
C ASN A 58 -2.16 -10.82 0.24
N ILE A 59 -2.65 -10.83 -1.00
CA ILE A 59 -3.72 -9.94 -1.46
C ILE A 59 -5.03 -10.26 -0.72
N PHE A 60 -5.36 -11.54 -0.50
CA PHE A 60 -6.56 -11.94 0.24
C PHE A 60 -6.47 -11.52 1.71
N HIS A 61 -5.38 -11.85 2.41
CA HIS A 61 -5.15 -11.48 3.80
C HIS A 61 -5.15 -9.96 4.00
N PHE A 62 -4.46 -9.20 3.13
CA PHE A 62 -4.46 -7.73 3.21
C PHE A 62 -5.87 -7.13 2.97
N ARG A 63 -6.63 -7.67 2.00
CA ARG A 63 -8.01 -7.23 1.73
C ARG A 63 -8.96 -7.60 2.86
N CYS A 64 -8.85 -8.79 3.44
CA CYS A 64 -9.64 -9.21 4.60
C CYS A 64 -9.27 -8.41 5.86
N HIS A 65 -7.98 -8.11 6.07
CA HIS A 65 -7.52 -7.28 7.18
C HIS A 65 -8.02 -5.84 7.07
N ILE A 66 -7.88 -5.19 5.89
CA ILE A 66 -8.43 -3.85 5.67
C ILE A 66 -9.96 -3.84 5.78
N LEU A 67 -10.66 -4.85 5.23
CA LEU A 67 -12.11 -4.91 5.32
C LEU A 67 -12.55 -5.09 6.78
N GLY A 68 -11.90 -5.98 7.54
CA GLY A 68 -12.16 -6.19 8.97
C GLY A 68 -11.87 -4.96 9.83
N MET A 69 -10.77 -4.25 9.57
CA MET A 69 -10.49 -2.99 10.27
C MET A 69 -11.51 -1.90 9.93
N THR A 70 -11.91 -1.79 8.66
CA THR A 70 -12.90 -0.77 8.24
C THR A 70 -14.32 -1.08 8.72
N THR A 71 -14.71 -2.35 8.89
CA THR A 71 -15.96 -2.73 9.56
C THR A 71 -15.92 -2.41 11.06
N LEU A 72 -14.84 -2.76 11.77
CA LEU A 72 -14.69 -2.44 13.20
C LEU A 72 -14.73 -0.93 13.45
N LEU A 73 -14.02 -0.13 12.66
CA LEU A 73 -14.05 1.34 12.78
C LEU A 73 -15.43 1.95 12.44
N LYS A 74 -16.25 1.25 11.66
CA LYS A 74 -17.63 1.65 11.35
C LYS A 74 -18.59 1.29 12.48
N GLU A 75 -18.38 0.15 13.12
CA GLU A 75 -19.17 -0.34 14.26
C GLU A 75 -18.93 0.53 15.51
N PHE A 76 -17.67 0.84 15.84
CA PHE A 76 -17.27 1.61 17.02
C PHE A 76 -17.04 3.11 16.74
N LYS A 77 -17.83 3.69 15.82
CA LYS A 77 -17.70 5.10 15.42
C LYS A 77 -18.06 6.08 16.56
N ASP A 78 -18.88 5.63 17.50
CA ASP A 78 -19.29 6.32 18.73
C ASP A 78 -18.18 6.41 19.79
N VAL A 79 -17.24 5.46 19.80
CA VAL A 79 -16.08 5.43 20.72
C VAL A 79 -15.06 6.52 20.35
N PHE A 80 -14.92 6.84 19.06
CA PHE A 80 -14.00 7.86 18.54
C PHE A 80 -14.75 8.94 17.72
N PRO A 81 -15.62 9.74 18.35
CA PRO A 81 -16.41 10.72 17.65
C PRO A 81 -15.52 11.91 17.22
N LYS A 82 -15.77 12.44 16.02
CA LYS A 82 -14.99 13.54 15.44
C LYS A 82 -15.17 14.88 16.18
N ASP A 83 -16.32 15.05 16.81
CA ASP A 83 -16.71 16.19 17.62
C ASP A 83 -17.35 15.67 18.92
N ILE A 84 -17.34 16.47 19.99
CA ILE A 84 -18.02 16.15 21.25
C ILE A 84 -19.50 15.79 20.95
N PRO A 85 -20.05 14.65 21.41
CA PRO A 85 -21.45 14.30 21.19
C PRO A 85 -22.41 15.29 21.87
N LEU A 86 -23.68 15.24 21.47
CA LEU A 86 -24.77 15.97 22.14
C LEU A 86 -25.23 15.18 23.37
N GLY A 87 -25.46 15.88 24.48
CA GLY A 87 -25.87 15.31 25.76
C GLY A 87 -24.72 14.83 26.64
N LEU A 88 -25.05 14.58 27.91
CA LEU A 88 -24.11 14.09 28.91
C LEU A 88 -23.53 12.72 28.52
N PRO A 89 -22.25 12.44 28.86
CA PRO A 89 -21.69 11.10 28.71
C PRO A 89 -22.52 10.08 29.53
N PRO A 90 -22.56 8.80 29.12
CA PRO A 90 -23.25 7.76 29.86
C PRO A 90 -22.89 7.78 31.35
N LEU A 91 -23.89 7.62 32.22
CA LEU A 91 -23.68 7.62 33.67
C LEU A 91 -22.64 6.57 34.06
N ARG A 92 -21.45 7.06 34.44
CA ARG A 92 -20.37 6.20 34.94
C ARG A 92 -20.77 5.68 36.31
N SER A 93 -20.47 4.41 36.56
CA SER A 93 -20.59 3.78 37.89
C SER A 93 -19.67 4.41 38.94
N ILE A 94 -18.62 5.11 38.50
CA ILE A 94 -17.75 5.93 39.32
C ILE A 94 -18.20 7.39 39.18
N LYS A 95 -18.63 7.99 40.29
CA LYS A 95 -18.88 9.42 40.40
C LYS A 95 -17.59 10.11 40.82
N ASP A 96 -17.16 11.12 40.07
CA ASP A 96 -16.04 11.99 40.45
C ASP A 96 -16.46 12.82 41.69
N LEU A 97 -16.04 12.37 42.88
CA LEU A 97 -16.28 13.06 44.13
C LEU A 97 -15.17 14.08 44.37
N ILE A 98 -15.52 15.37 44.33
CA ILE A 98 -14.65 16.43 44.83
C ILE A 98 -14.85 16.50 46.34
N ASP A 99 -13.95 15.86 47.10
CA ASP A 99 -13.89 16.02 48.54
C ASP A 99 -13.28 17.39 48.89
N LEU A 100 -13.86 18.07 49.88
CA LEU A 100 -13.43 19.39 50.33
C LEU A 100 -13.00 19.29 51.79
N SER A 101 -11.72 19.56 52.06
CA SER A 101 -11.20 19.64 53.43
C SER A 101 -12.05 20.59 54.27
N LEU A 102 -12.33 20.22 55.52
CA LEU A 102 -13.13 21.04 56.43
C LEU A 102 -12.47 22.42 56.60
N GLY A 103 -13.22 23.50 56.33
CA GLY A 103 -12.72 24.87 56.35
C GLY A 103 -12.05 25.34 55.05
N ALA A 104 -12.05 24.55 53.98
CA ALA A 104 -11.57 24.99 52.66
C ALA A 104 -12.40 26.17 52.12
N ILE A 105 -11.70 27.19 51.61
CA ILE A 105 -12.30 28.34 50.95
C ILE A 105 -12.22 28.14 49.43
N LEU A 106 -13.36 28.18 48.75
CA LEU A 106 -13.39 28.09 47.28
C LEU A 106 -12.72 29.32 46.65
N PRO A 107 -11.77 29.14 45.70
CA PRO A 107 -11.01 30.25 45.14
C PRO A 107 -11.86 31.10 44.19
N ASN A 108 -12.27 32.28 44.63
CA ASN A 108 -12.87 33.30 43.77
C ASN A 108 -11.77 34.28 43.29
N LYS A 109 -11.19 34.01 42.11
CA LYS A 109 -10.16 34.86 41.48
C LYS A 109 -10.77 35.67 40.34
N VAL A 110 -10.31 36.91 40.18
CA VAL A 110 -10.62 37.71 38.98
C VAL A 110 -10.11 37.01 37.72
N ILE A 111 -10.81 37.23 36.60
CA ILE A 111 -10.49 36.60 35.31
C ILE A 111 -9.14 37.12 34.81
N ASN A 112 -8.27 36.19 34.39
CA ASN A 112 -6.98 36.53 33.79
C ASN A 112 -7.15 37.27 32.46
N LYS A 113 -6.26 38.22 32.17
CA LYS A 113 -6.30 39.00 30.93
C LYS A 113 -5.83 38.17 29.73
N THR A 114 -6.76 37.73 28.89
CA THR A 114 -6.49 37.03 27.62
C THR A 114 -6.27 37.99 26.45
N ASN A 115 -5.65 37.51 25.37
CA ASN A 115 -5.54 38.30 24.14
C ASN A 115 -6.83 38.27 23.28
N PRO A 116 -7.07 39.22 22.36
CA PRO A 116 -8.33 39.29 21.59
C PRO A 116 -8.58 38.14 20.60
N LYS A 117 -7.57 37.35 20.22
CA LYS A 117 -7.76 36.18 19.35
C LYS A 117 -8.18 34.96 20.19
N GLU A 118 -7.45 34.73 21.28
CA GLU A 118 -7.71 33.70 22.28
C GLU A 118 -9.10 33.85 22.91
N GLY A 119 -9.49 35.06 23.35
CA GLY A 119 -10.80 35.30 23.94
C GLY A 119 -11.97 34.96 23.00
N LYS A 120 -11.80 35.17 21.69
CA LYS A 120 -12.80 34.77 20.68
C LYS A 120 -12.89 33.25 20.52
N GLU A 121 -11.76 32.55 20.56
CA GLU A 121 -11.77 31.07 20.48
C GLU A 121 -12.33 30.44 21.76
N ILE A 122 -12.00 30.98 22.95
CA ILE A 122 -12.60 30.56 24.23
C ILE A 122 -14.12 30.77 24.19
N GLN A 123 -14.60 31.95 23.77
CA GLN A 123 -16.03 32.23 23.67
C GLN A 123 -16.74 31.28 22.69
N LYS A 124 -16.13 31.02 21.53
CA LYS A 124 -16.60 30.07 20.50
C LYS A 124 -16.65 28.62 21.01
N GLN A 125 -15.66 28.18 21.78
CA GLN A 125 -15.65 26.85 22.37
C GLN A 125 -16.64 26.72 23.53
N GLY A 126 -16.73 27.74 24.39
CA GLY A 126 -17.73 27.80 25.47
C GLY A 126 -19.17 27.76 24.93
N GLY A 127 -19.48 28.52 23.87
CA GLY A 127 -20.77 28.45 23.19
C GLY A 127 -21.10 27.04 22.66
N LYS A 128 -20.14 26.41 21.96
CA LYS A 128 -20.27 25.03 21.48
C LYS A 128 -20.45 23.97 22.57
N LEU A 129 -20.01 24.24 23.80
CA LEU A 129 -20.22 23.37 24.95
C LEU A 129 -21.61 23.60 25.55
N LEU A 130 -22.03 24.86 25.70
CA LEU A 130 -23.36 25.24 26.17
C LEU A 130 -24.48 24.70 25.27
N GLU A 131 -24.26 24.64 23.95
CA GLU A 131 -25.19 24.03 22.98
C GLU A 131 -25.31 22.50 23.13
N LYS A 132 -24.40 21.83 23.85
CA LYS A 132 -24.34 20.35 23.94
C LYS A 132 -24.91 19.79 25.23
N GLY A 133 -24.97 20.57 26.30
CA GLY A 133 -25.50 20.17 27.62
C GLY A 133 -24.43 19.62 28.56
#